data_AF-A0A0Q8W5T4-F1
#
_entry.id   AF-A0A0Q8W5T4-F1
#
_cell.length_a   1.000
_cell.length_b   1.000
_cell.length_c   1.000
_cell.angle_alpha   90.00
_cell.angle_beta   90.00
_cell.angle_gamma   90.00
#
_symmetry.space_group_name_H-M   'P 1'
#
loop_
_entity.id
_entity.type
_entity.pdbx_description
1 polymer ?
#
loop_
_entity_poly.entity_id
_entity_poly.type
_entity_poly.pdbx_seq_one_letter_code
_entity_poly.pdbx_strand_id
1 'polypeptide(L)'
;MVVAALVSCGDGTDPTAGPSPFRGIQPAGTYEAEAKAVARPERGMLRLTTRDVAAGCSKKPRATVVVEIDPAEARDFVYVNLTQDVVAPSGKANCREQGVRHVVVDLGVRGSKASQVVVNNQAWGAKDQLGELQKCEAPFGCTGPPTDHCDQAWIDQLLSGVEIAPERQTETVACDGRWLILDVDAVVSGCESRDGAAPPSGCAGKGTHARWFARFSEKDPVGWDVVASGDEAGCAVPAAKHLDIPRALCRDLPGREK
;
A
#
# COMPACT_ATOMS: atom_id res chain seq x y z
N MET A 1 -9.70 10.92 52.22
CA MET A 1 -8.72 11.02 51.13
C MET A 1 -9.12 9.96 50.10
N VAL A 2 -9.67 10.39 48.98
CA VAL A 2 -10.28 9.54 47.96
C VAL A 2 -9.17 9.05 47.04
N VAL A 3 -8.94 7.73 46.99
CA VAL A 3 -8.00 7.11 46.05
C VAL A 3 -8.77 6.80 44.77
N ALA A 4 -8.50 7.57 43.73
CA ALA A 4 -8.98 7.30 42.38
C ALA A 4 -8.06 6.24 41.74
N ALA A 5 -8.61 5.06 41.46
CA ALA A 5 -7.97 4.05 40.62
C ALA A 5 -8.36 4.31 39.16
N LEU A 6 -7.40 4.78 38.36
CA LEU A 6 -7.50 4.82 36.91
C LEU A 6 -7.27 3.40 36.37
N VAL A 7 -8.33 2.78 35.87
CA VAL A 7 -8.25 1.54 35.11
C VAL A 7 -7.84 1.89 33.68
N SER A 8 -6.64 1.45 33.30
CA SER A 8 -6.12 1.50 31.94
C SER A 8 -6.76 0.38 31.12
N CYS A 9 -7.54 0.72 30.10
CA CYS A 9 -7.92 -0.20 29.02
C CYS A 9 -7.01 0.09 27.83
N GLY A 10 -5.95 -0.68 27.68
CA GLY A 10 -5.22 -0.80 26.42
C GLY A 10 -5.70 -2.07 25.72
N ASP A 11 -6.48 -1.92 24.67
CA ASP A 11 -6.72 -3.00 23.69
C ASP A 11 -6.10 -2.57 22.36
N GLY A 12 -5.21 -3.44 21.87
CA GLY A 12 -4.46 -3.24 20.64
C GLY A 12 -5.38 -3.18 19.43
N THR A 13 -5.19 -2.15 18.63
CA THR A 13 -5.76 -2.06 17.28
C THR A 13 -4.84 -2.82 16.32
N ASP A 14 -5.26 -4.02 15.94
CA ASP A 14 -4.84 -4.68 14.70
C ASP A 14 -5.36 -3.87 13.50
N PRO A 15 -4.52 -3.48 12.52
CA PRO A 15 -4.97 -2.83 11.31
C PRO A 15 -5.15 -3.89 10.19
N THR A 16 -6.19 -4.71 10.26
CA THR A 16 -6.63 -5.50 9.09
C THR A 16 -8.12 -5.83 9.18
N ALA A 17 -8.96 -4.82 8.96
CA ALA A 17 -10.39 -5.04 8.76
C ALA A 17 -10.73 -4.86 7.28
N GLY A 18 -10.76 -5.98 6.54
CA GLY A 18 -11.49 -6.05 5.27
C GLY A 18 -12.98 -5.75 5.49
N PRO A 19 -13.72 -5.34 4.44
CA PRO A 19 -15.09 -4.84 4.59
C PRO A 19 -16.02 -5.90 5.19
N SER A 20 -16.45 -5.66 6.43
CA SER A 20 -17.47 -6.46 7.10
C SER A 20 -18.83 -6.28 6.41
N PRO A 21 -19.65 -7.35 6.27
CA PRO A 21 -21.05 -7.19 5.87
C PRO A 21 -21.75 -6.22 6.82
N PHE A 22 -22.77 -5.49 6.35
CA PHE A 22 -23.63 -4.64 7.19
C PHE A 22 -24.28 -5.49 8.31
N ARG A 23 -23.56 -5.69 9.41
CA ARG A 23 -23.97 -6.37 10.63
C ARG A 23 -23.72 -5.39 11.75
N GLY A 24 -24.72 -4.57 12.01
CA GLY A 24 -24.67 -3.57 13.07
C GLY A 24 -25.86 -2.62 12.94
N ILE A 25 -26.27 -2.07 14.08
CA ILE A 25 -27.21 -0.95 14.15
C ILE A 25 -26.38 0.30 13.87
N GLN A 26 -26.05 0.56 12.61
CA GLN A 26 -25.41 1.83 12.25
C GLN A 26 -26.45 2.95 12.48
N PRO A 27 -26.09 4.06 13.17
CA PRO A 27 -27.00 5.17 13.34
C PRO A 27 -27.34 5.80 11.99
N ALA A 28 -28.45 6.55 11.94
CA ALA A 28 -28.78 7.30 10.75
C ALA A 28 -27.69 8.36 10.49
N GLY A 29 -27.21 8.46 9.26
CA GLY A 29 -26.11 9.36 8.93
C GLY A 29 -25.66 9.24 7.48
N THR A 30 -24.76 10.13 7.07
CA THR A 30 -24.04 10.04 5.80
C THR A 30 -22.74 9.27 6.02
N TYR A 31 -22.51 8.26 5.21
CA TYR A 31 -21.31 7.45 5.24
C TYR A 31 -20.65 7.40 3.87
N GLU A 32 -19.34 7.18 3.84
CA GLU A 32 -18.64 6.81 2.62
C GLU A 32 -19.13 5.45 2.13
N ALA A 33 -19.49 5.38 0.85
CA ALA A 33 -19.90 4.14 0.21
C ALA A 33 -18.74 3.56 -0.60
N GLU A 34 -18.55 2.25 -0.49
CA GLU A 34 -17.53 1.52 -1.23
C GLU A 34 -17.91 1.42 -2.72
N ALA A 35 -16.98 1.77 -3.60
CA ALA A 35 -17.09 1.47 -5.02
C ALA A 35 -16.60 0.04 -5.28
N LYS A 36 -17.51 -0.85 -5.69
CA LYS A 36 -17.19 -2.24 -6.10
C LYS A 36 -16.56 -2.31 -7.48
N ALA A 37 -16.93 -1.39 -8.37
CA ALA A 37 -16.35 -1.28 -9.69
C ALA A 37 -16.46 0.16 -10.18
N VAL A 38 -15.47 0.59 -10.96
CA VAL A 38 -15.44 1.90 -11.61
C VAL A 38 -15.24 1.65 -13.09
N ALA A 39 -16.06 2.27 -13.93
CA ALA A 39 -15.94 2.16 -15.37
C ALA A 39 -16.06 3.54 -16.01
N ARG A 40 -15.40 3.72 -17.15
CA ARG A 40 -15.50 4.93 -17.97
C ARG A 40 -16.26 4.58 -19.25
N PRO A 41 -17.62 4.58 -19.23
CA PRO A 41 -18.41 4.20 -20.41
C PRO A 41 -18.13 5.12 -21.61
N GLU A 42 -17.74 6.36 -21.35
CA GLU A 42 -17.20 7.31 -22.32
C GLU A 42 -16.25 8.26 -21.60
N ARG A 43 -15.34 8.95 -22.33
CA ARG A 43 -14.25 9.72 -21.70
C ARG A 43 -14.73 10.70 -20.62
N GLY A 44 -15.85 11.37 -20.85
CA GLY A 44 -16.42 12.38 -19.95
C GLY A 44 -17.33 11.83 -18.85
N MET A 45 -17.59 10.52 -18.79
CA MET A 45 -18.48 9.94 -17.78
C MET A 45 -17.78 8.88 -16.95
N LEU A 46 -18.15 8.86 -15.67
CA LEU A 46 -17.76 7.82 -14.73
C LEU A 46 -19.00 7.05 -14.28
N ARG A 47 -18.96 5.73 -14.36
CA ARG A 47 -19.96 4.85 -13.76
C ARG A 47 -19.37 4.15 -12.55
N LEU A 48 -19.83 4.54 -11.37
CA LEU A 48 -19.51 3.93 -10.09
C LEU A 48 -20.55 2.85 -9.79
N THR A 49 -20.10 1.65 -9.46
CA THR A 49 -20.97 0.57 -8.97
C THR A 49 -20.76 0.42 -7.48
N THR A 50 -21.83 0.54 -6.69
CA THR A 50 -21.79 0.42 -5.23
C THR A 50 -22.85 -0.56 -4.75
N ARG A 51 -22.82 -0.93 -3.47
CA ARG A 51 -23.79 -1.83 -2.86
C ARG A 51 -25.18 -1.21 -2.84
N ASP A 52 -26.18 -2.01 -3.14
CA ASP A 52 -27.57 -1.69 -2.84
C ASP A 52 -27.99 -2.32 -1.51
N VAL A 53 -28.69 -1.57 -0.67
CA VAL A 53 -29.29 -2.08 0.56
C VAL A 53 -30.81 -2.01 0.47
N ALA A 54 -31.48 -2.87 1.23
CA ALA A 54 -32.92 -2.99 1.21
C ALA A 54 -33.66 -1.65 1.27
N ALA A 55 -34.78 -1.57 0.55
CA ALA A 55 -35.63 -0.38 0.53
C ALA A 55 -35.98 0.07 1.95
N GLY A 56 -35.77 1.36 2.25
CA GLY A 56 -35.98 1.94 3.58
C GLY A 56 -34.74 1.96 4.49
N CYS A 57 -33.64 1.31 4.12
CA CYS A 57 -32.39 1.29 4.89
C CYS A 57 -31.36 2.33 4.44
N SER A 58 -31.47 2.83 3.21
CA SER A 58 -30.64 3.94 2.74
C SER A 58 -31.38 4.77 1.71
N LYS A 59 -30.91 5.99 1.53
CA LYS A 59 -31.26 6.80 0.36
C LYS A 59 -30.30 6.48 -0.79
N LYS A 60 -30.64 6.99 -1.97
CA LYS A 60 -29.80 6.84 -3.17
C LYS A 60 -28.38 7.36 -2.88
N PRO A 61 -27.34 6.59 -3.25
CA PRO A 61 -25.96 7.06 -3.12
C PRO A 61 -25.75 8.30 -4.00
N ARG A 62 -24.87 9.20 -3.54
CA ARG A 62 -24.49 10.44 -4.22
C ARG A 62 -22.98 10.48 -4.36
N ALA A 63 -22.53 11.00 -5.49
CA ALA A 63 -21.11 11.24 -5.74
C ALA A 63 -20.88 12.74 -5.94
N THR A 64 -19.86 13.28 -5.30
CA THR A 64 -19.31 14.59 -5.64
C THR A 64 -17.94 14.39 -6.28
N VAL A 65 -17.60 15.23 -7.25
CA VAL A 65 -16.36 15.13 -8.02
C VAL A 65 -15.57 16.41 -7.88
N VAL A 66 -14.29 16.23 -7.59
CA VAL A 66 -13.26 17.26 -7.64
C VAL A 66 -12.24 16.81 -8.67
N VAL A 67 -11.99 17.66 -9.67
CA VAL A 67 -10.93 17.42 -10.64
C VAL A 67 -9.74 18.26 -10.21
N GLU A 68 -8.64 17.59 -9.91
CA GLU A 68 -7.38 18.23 -9.55
C GLU A 68 -6.36 17.99 -10.65
N ILE A 69 -5.65 19.04 -11.00
CA ILE A 69 -4.62 19.02 -12.04
C ILE A 69 -3.32 19.27 -11.30
N ASP A 70 -2.38 18.33 -11.40
CA ASP A 70 -1.01 18.58 -10.98
C ASP A 70 -0.20 19.06 -12.19
N PRO A 71 0.02 20.39 -12.34
CA PRO A 71 0.78 20.92 -13.45
C PRO A 71 2.27 20.56 -13.40
N ALA A 72 2.80 20.15 -12.23
CA ALA A 72 4.19 19.73 -12.09
C ALA A 72 4.41 18.31 -12.60
N GLU A 73 3.43 17.42 -12.40
CA GLU A 73 3.50 16.03 -12.88
C GLU A 73 2.82 15.79 -14.23
N ALA A 74 2.15 16.81 -14.79
CA ALA A 74 1.31 16.69 -15.99
C ALA A 74 0.29 15.54 -15.91
N ARG A 75 -0.18 15.23 -14.69
CA ARG A 75 -1.17 14.20 -14.40
C ARG A 75 -2.45 14.85 -13.90
N ASP A 76 -3.55 14.52 -14.57
CA ASP A 76 -4.89 14.93 -14.18
C ASP A 76 -5.50 13.83 -13.29
N PHE A 77 -5.88 14.19 -12.06
CA PHE A 77 -6.54 13.30 -11.10
C PHE A 77 -8.02 13.66 -10.96
N VAL A 78 -8.88 12.64 -10.90
CA VAL A 78 -10.29 12.81 -10.53
C VAL A 78 -10.48 12.23 -9.15
N TYR A 79 -10.81 13.08 -8.18
CA TYR A 79 -11.21 12.68 -6.84
C TYR A 79 -12.73 12.62 -6.76
N VAL A 80 -13.24 11.50 -6.28
CA VAL A 80 -14.66 11.24 -6.12
C VAL A 80 -14.94 10.93 -4.67
N ASN A 81 -15.82 11.72 -4.06
CA ASN A 81 -16.39 11.37 -2.77
C ASN A 81 -17.76 10.70 -3.00
N LEU A 82 -17.80 9.38 -2.83
CA LEU A 82 -18.99 8.57 -2.98
C LEU A 82 -19.62 8.35 -1.60
N THR A 83 -20.81 8.89 -1.38
CA THR A 83 -21.50 8.79 -0.08
C THR A 83 -22.88 8.17 -0.20
N GLN A 84 -23.36 7.59 0.89
CA GLN A 84 -24.69 7.04 1.02
C GLN A 84 -25.28 7.45 2.37
N ASP A 85 -26.53 7.91 2.36
CA ASP A 85 -27.25 8.19 3.60
C ASP A 85 -27.90 6.90 4.08
N VAL A 86 -27.48 6.42 5.24
CA VAL A 86 -28.11 5.31 5.95
C VAL A 86 -29.29 5.86 6.75
N VAL A 87 -30.43 5.21 6.58
CA VAL A 87 -31.63 5.47 7.38
C VAL A 87 -31.64 4.41 8.47
N ALA A 88 -31.64 4.84 9.74
CA ALA A 88 -31.73 3.90 10.86
C ALA A 88 -32.98 3.03 10.67
N PRO A 89 -32.86 1.69 10.66
CA PRO A 89 -34.01 0.83 10.50
C PRO A 89 -34.98 1.05 11.67
N SER A 90 -36.25 1.32 11.37
CA SER A 90 -37.29 1.38 12.40
C SER A 90 -37.67 -0.04 12.86
N GLY A 91 -37.54 -0.34 14.14
CA GLY A 91 -37.99 -1.63 14.73
C GLY A 91 -37.01 -2.80 14.54
N LYS A 92 -37.52 -4.00 14.23
CA LYS A 92 -36.73 -5.24 14.05
C LYS A 92 -36.20 -5.44 12.61
N ALA A 93 -36.22 -4.40 11.77
CA ALA A 93 -35.83 -4.51 10.38
C ALA A 93 -34.31 -4.68 10.24
N ASN A 94 -33.88 -5.79 9.62
CA ASN A 94 -32.47 -6.02 9.31
C ASN A 94 -32.17 -5.52 7.90
N CYS A 95 -31.32 -4.51 7.79
CA CYS A 95 -30.85 -4.00 6.51
C CYS A 95 -29.89 -5.02 5.88
N ARG A 96 -30.32 -5.65 4.79
CA ARG A 96 -29.49 -6.58 4.01
C ARG A 96 -29.12 -5.95 2.68
N GLU A 97 -27.95 -6.33 2.16
CA GLU A 97 -27.56 -6.04 0.79
C GLU A 97 -28.54 -6.74 -0.16
N GLN A 98 -29.04 -6.02 -1.16
CA GLN A 98 -30.02 -6.51 -2.14
C GLN A 98 -29.51 -6.51 -3.58
N GLY A 99 -28.27 -6.06 -3.80
CA GLY A 99 -27.65 -6.04 -5.12
C GLY A 99 -26.64 -4.91 -5.25
N VAL A 100 -26.60 -4.31 -6.44
CA VAL A 100 -25.73 -3.17 -6.76
C VAL A 100 -26.53 -2.00 -7.32
N ARG A 101 -26.06 -0.78 -7.07
CA ARG A 101 -26.54 0.45 -7.71
C ARG A 101 -25.44 1.07 -8.55
N HIS A 102 -25.84 1.74 -9.62
CA HIS A 102 -24.95 2.55 -10.43
C HIS A 102 -25.15 4.04 -10.14
N VAL A 103 -24.05 4.75 -9.93
CA VAL A 103 -24.00 6.22 -9.90
C VAL A 103 -23.22 6.66 -11.12
N VAL A 104 -23.84 7.48 -11.97
CA VAL A 104 -23.19 8.07 -13.13
C VAL A 104 -22.80 9.49 -12.80
N VAL A 105 -21.57 9.87 -13.11
CA VAL A 105 -21.05 11.21 -12.89
C VAL A 105 -20.46 11.78 -14.17
N ASP A 106 -20.80 13.02 -14.46
CA ASP A 106 -20.18 13.80 -15.52
C ASP A 106 -18.88 14.41 -14.99
N LEU A 107 -17.77 14.09 -15.66
CA LEU A 107 -16.42 14.57 -15.34
C LEU A 107 -16.09 15.90 -16.02
N GLY A 108 -16.94 16.33 -16.96
CA GLY A 108 -16.70 17.43 -17.86
C GLY A 108 -15.46 17.25 -18.73
N VAL A 109 -15.16 18.27 -19.53
CA VAL A 109 -14.03 18.26 -20.48
C VAL A 109 -12.69 18.03 -19.78
N ARG A 110 -12.52 18.57 -18.56
CA ARG A 110 -11.26 18.45 -17.81
C ARG A 110 -11.06 17.04 -17.24
N GLY A 111 -12.04 16.49 -16.52
CA GLY A 111 -11.90 15.13 -15.98
C GLY A 111 -11.90 14.04 -17.07
N SER A 112 -12.29 14.38 -18.31
CA SER A 112 -12.17 13.47 -19.45
C SER A 112 -10.73 13.11 -19.85
N LYS A 113 -9.74 13.91 -19.39
CA LYS A 113 -8.31 13.69 -19.63
C LYS A 113 -7.59 12.97 -18.48
N ALA A 114 -8.27 12.79 -17.34
CA ALA A 114 -7.67 12.19 -16.17
C ALA A 114 -7.25 10.73 -16.41
N SER A 115 -5.99 10.45 -16.12
CA SER A 115 -5.39 9.12 -16.23
C SER A 115 -5.69 8.24 -15.03
N GLN A 116 -6.07 8.83 -13.89
CA GLN A 116 -6.35 8.13 -12.65
C GLN A 116 -7.59 8.70 -11.95
N VAL A 117 -8.35 7.81 -11.31
CA VAL A 117 -9.56 8.15 -10.54
C VAL A 117 -9.38 7.64 -9.12
N VAL A 118 -9.61 8.49 -8.13
CA VAL A 118 -9.56 8.14 -6.71
C VAL A 118 -10.97 8.24 -6.14
N VAL A 119 -11.53 7.13 -5.65
CA VAL A 119 -12.86 7.10 -5.04
C VAL A 119 -12.71 6.76 -3.56
N ASN A 120 -13.05 7.68 -2.65
CA ASN A 120 -12.89 7.52 -1.19
C ASN A 120 -11.52 6.89 -0.82
N ASN A 121 -10.44 7.50 -1.30
CA ASN A 121 -9.05 7.06 -1.13
C ASN A 121 -8.62 5.77 -1.87
N GLN A 122 -9.54 5.07 -2.55
CA GLN A 122 -9.18 3.94 -3.42
C GLN A 122 -8.81 4.45 -4.81
N ALA A 123 -7.58 4.21 -5.24
CA ALA A 123 -7.12 4.51 -6.60
C ALA A 123 -7.65 3.48 -7.62
N TRP A 124 -8.00 3.97 -8.81
CA TRP A 124 -8.41 3.21 -9.98
C TRP A 124 -7.68 3.76 -11.21
N GLY A 125 -7.12 2.88 -12.02
CA GLY A 125 -6.33 3.22 -13.19
C GLY A 125 -6.77 2.44 -14.41
N ALA A 126 -6.31 2.85 -15.59
CA ALA A 126 -6.61 2.16 -16.83
C ALA A 126 -6.14 0.71 -16.76
N LYS A 127 -7.07 -0.22 -16.99
CA LYS A 127 -6.77 -1.64 -17.19
C LYS A 127 -6.28 -1.89 -18.61
N ASP A 128 -6.86 -1.17 -19.56
CA ASP A 128 -6.55 -1.25 -20.99
C ASP A 128 -6.74 0.12 -21.67
N GLN A 129 -6.44 0.16 -22.96
CA GLN A 129 -6.67 1.35 -23.79
C GLN A 129 -8.16 1.62 -24.08
N LEU A 130 -9.07 0.69 -23.72
CA LEU A 130 -10.50 0.75 -23.99
C LEU A 130 -11.28 1.51 -22.90
N GLY A 131 -10.63 1.85 -21.79
CA GLY A 131 -11.21 2.69 -20.73
C GLY A 131 -11.86 1.90 -19.59
N GLU A 132 -11.67 0.58 -19.53
CA GLU A 132 -11.95 -0.16 -18.31
C GLU A 132 -10.97 0.30 -17.22
N LEU A 133 -11.48 0.54 -16.01
CA LEU A 133 -10.65 0.88 -14.86
C LEU A 133 -10.52 -0.34 -13.96
N GLN A 134 -9.32 -0.58 -13.48
CA GLN A 134 -9.04 -1.56 -12.44
C GLN A 134 -8.65 -0.87 -11.16
N LYS A 135 -8.99 -1.53 -10.05
CA LYS A 135 -8.57 -1.11 -8.72
C LYS A 135 -7.05 -1.21 -8.66
N CYS A 136 -6.40 -0.15 -8.24
CA CYS A 136 -4.97 -0.12 -8.01
C CYS A 136 -4.72 -0.64 -6.60
N GLU A 137 -3.96 -1.71 -6.47
CA GLU A 137 -3.70 -2.32 -5.17
C GLU A 137 -2.30 -1.98 -4.71
N ALA A 138 -2.17 -1.61 -3.43
CA ALA A 138 -0.87 -1.46 -2.84
C ALA A 138 -0.15 -2.83 -2.82
N PRO A 139 1.18 -2.86 -2.96
CA PRO A 139 2.07 -1.70 -3.17
C PRO A 139 2.23 -1.30 -4.65
N PHE A 140 1.81 -2.14 -5.60
CA PHE A 140 2.16 -2.02 -7.02
C PHE A 140 1.28 -1.07 -7.85
N GLY A 141 0.24 -0.51 -7.25
CA GLY A 141 -0.68 0.37 -7.93
C GLY A 141 -1.45 -0.35 -9.04
N CYS A 142 -1.64 0.34 -10.16
CA CYS A 142 -2.58 -0.08 -11.20
C CYS A 142 -1.98 -1.05 -12.22
N THR A 143 -0.67 -1.25 -12.24
CA THR A 143 -0.02 -2.22 -13.15
C THR A 143 0.00 -3.63 -12.56
N GLY A 144 -0.23 -3.76 -11.25
CA GLY A 144 -0.05 -5.00 -10.53
C GLY A 144 1.43 -5.36 -10.34
N PRO A 145 1.72 -6.44 -9.60
CA PRO A 145 3.08 -6.91 -9.38
C PRO A 145 3.77 -7.29 -10.70
N PRO A 146 5.05 -6.92 -10.89
CA PRO A 146 5.85 -7.43 -12.00
C PRO A 146 5.97 -8.97 -11.97
N THR A 147 6.08 -9.57 -13.15
CA THR A 147 6.31 -11.03 -13.28
C THR A 147 7.74 -11.43 -12.94
N ASP A 148 8.70 -10.53 -13.14
CA ASP A 148 10.09 -10.73 -12.71
C ASP A 148 10.23 -10.31 -11.24
N HIS A 149 10.55 -11.26 -10.36
CA HIS A 149 10.72 -10.97 -8.93
C HIS A 149 11.98 -10.15 -8.62
N CYS A 150 12.91 -10.04 -9.57
CA CYS A 150 14.07 -9.17 -9.47
C CYS A 150 13.78 -7.73 -9.92
N ASP A 151 12.56 -7.44 -10.37
CA ASP A 151 12.13 -6.07 -10.69
C ASP A 151 12.21 -5.16 -9.46
N GLN A 152 12.65 -3.93 -9.67
CA GLN A 152 12.84 -2.95 -8.61
C GLN A 152 11.57 -2.73 -7.79
N ALA A 153 10.37 -2.85 -8.37
CA ALA A 153 9.13 -2.65 -7.62
C ALA A 153 8.94 -3.67 -6.47
N TRP A 154 9.41 -4.92 -6.65
CA TRP A 154 9.37 -5.93 -5.58
C TRP A 154 10.36 -5.59 -4.46
N ILE A 155 11.51 -5.01 -4.80
CA ILE A 155 12.52 -4.56 -3.85
C ILE A 155 11.99 -3.33 -3.09
N ASP A 156 11.36 -2.39 -3.78
CA ASP A 156 10.72 -1.23 -3.16
C ASP A 156 9.61 -1.63 -2.20
N GLN A 157 8.81 -2.65 -2.54
CA GLN A 157 7.84 -3.24 -1.59
C GLN A 157 8.54 -3.72 -0.32
N LEU A 158 9.62 -4.50 -0.44
CA LEU A 158 10.36 -4.99 0.72
C LEU A 158 10.85 -3.84 1.60
N LEU A 159 11.41 -2.81 0.98
CA LEU A 159 11.96 -1.66 1.69
C LEU A 159 10.87 -0.76 2.31
N SER A 160 9.67 -0.70 1.71
CA SER A 160 8.54 0.07 2.24
C SER A 160 8.05 -0.42 3.61
N GLY A 161 8.27 -1.70 3.91
CA GLY A 161 7.90 -2.31 5.19
C GLY A 161 8.94 -2.11 6.30
N VAL A 162 10.09 -1.48 6.00
CA VAL A 162 11.18 -1.28 6.95
C VAL A 162 11.41 0.21 7.16
N GLU A 163 11.54 0.65 8.41
CA GLU A 163 11.95 2.01 8.73
C GLU A 163 13.41 2.22 8.31
N ILE A 164 13.55 2.68 7.07
CA ILE A 164 14.80 2.95 6.40
C ILE A 164 14.93 4.47 6.24
N ALA A 165 15.91 5.06 6.94
CA ALA A 165 16.18 6.49 6.84
C ALA A 165 16.36 6.92 5.36
N PRO A 166 15.85 8.10 4.96
CA PRO A 166 15.73 8.48 3.55
C PRO A 166 17.07 8.62 2.80
N GLU A 167 18.20 8.71 3.50
CA GLU A 167 19.55 8.71 2.89
C GLU A 167 20.20 7.32 2.73
N ARG A 168 19.45 6.22 2.88
CA ARG A 168 20.03 4.87 2.75
C ARG A 168 20.47 4.54 1.32
N GLN A 169 21.67 3.96 1.24
CA GLN A 169 22.21 3.31 0.07
C GLN A 169 21.88 1.82 0.22
N THR A 170 20.76 1.39 -0.36
CA THR A 170 20.49 -0.03 -0.55
C THR A 170 20.99 -0.45 -1.91
N GLU A 171 21.77 -1.53 -1.99
CA GLU A 171 22.32 -2.05 -3.23
C GLU A 171 21.90 -3.51 -3.42
N THR A 172 21.29 -3.81 -4.57
CA THR A 172 21.01 -5.19 -4.98
C THR A 172 22.30 -5.85 -5.44
N VAL A 173 22.80 -6.78 -4.64
CA VAL A 173 24.04 -7.50 -4.91
C VAL A 173 23.80 -8.67 -5.85
N ALA A 174 22.71 -9.41 -5.62
CA ALA A 174 22.34 -10.55 -6.43
C ALA A 174 20.84 -10.83 -6.33
N CYS A 175 20.25 -11.27 -7.44
CA CYS A 175 18.89 -11.79 -7.48
C CYS A 175 18.78 -12.91 -8.52
N ASP A 176 18.12 -14.01 -8.16
CA ASP A 176 17.82 -15.13 -9.08
C ASP A 176 16.32 -15.43 -9.22
N GLY A 177 15.47 -14.54 -8.69
CA GLY A 177 14.01 -14.66 -8.67
C GLY A 177 13.45 -15.50 -7.51
N ARG A 178 14.30 -16.24 -6.78
CA ARG A 178 13.94 -16.97 -5.54
C ARG A 178 14.65 -16.42 -4.32
N TRP A 179 15.87 -15.94 -4.52
CA TRP A 179 16.75 -15.34 -3.53
C TRP A 179 17.14 -13.94 -3.97
N LEU A 180 17.12 -13.03 -3.02
CA LEU A 180 17.56 -11.65 -3.14
C LEU A 180 18.61 -11.39 -2.07
N ILE A 181 19.75 -10.86 -2.48
CA ILE A 181 20.83 -10.42 -1.59
C ILE A 181 20.92 -8.91 -1.72
N LEU A 182 20.66 -8.22 -0.62
CA LEU A 182 20.68 -6.77 -0.53
C LEU A 182 21.74 -6.34 0.45
N ASP A 183 22.54 -5.38 0.06
CA ASP A 183 23.42 -4.64 0.94
C ASP A 183 22.67 -3.40 1.42
N VAL A 184 22.60 -3.23 2.74
CA VAL A 184 21.82 -2.20 3.42
C VAL A 184 22.73 -1.41 4.34
N ASP A 185 22.93 -0.15 3.99
CA ASP A 185 23.67 0.81 4.81
C ASP A 185 22.69 1.76 5.48
N ALA A 186 22.58 1.65 6.80
CA ALA A 186 21.81 2.59 7.61
C ALA A 186 22.77 3.53 8.34
N VAL A 187 22.49 4.82 8.25
CA VAL A 187 23.10 5.83 9.11
C VAL A 187 22.19 6.02 10.32
N VAL A 188 22.77 6.18 11.52
CA VAL A 188 21.99 6.50 12.72
C VAL A 188 21.35 7.87 12.54
N SER A 189 20.09 8.05 12.93
CA SER A 189 19.43 9.36 12.85
C SER A 189 20.23 10.44 13.58
N GLY A 190 20.47 11.57 12.92
CA GLY A 190 21.34 12.65 13.40
C GLY A 190 22.82 12.48 13.02
N CYS A 191 23.19 11.41 12.30
CA CYS A 191 24.53 11.17 11.78
C CYS A 191 24.63 11.34 10.25
N GLU A 192 23.60 11.88 9.62
CA GLU A 192 23.53 12.11 8.18
C GLU A 192 24.61 13.12 7.74
N SER A 193 25.33 12.78 6.67
CA SER A 193 26.24 13.73 6.02
C SER A 193 25.41 14.66 5.12
N ARG A 194 25.30 15.94 5.48
CA ARG A 194 24.65 16.94 4.62
C ARG A 194 25.64 17.49 3.59
N ASP A 195 25.24 17.53 2.33
CA ASP A 195 25.97 18.18 1.23
C ASP A 195 27.43 17.71 1.05
N GLY A 196 27.69 16.42 1.29
CA GLY A 196 29.04 15.83 1.18
C GLY A 196 30.01 16.27 2.29
N ALA A 197 29.53 16.95 3.33
CA ALA A 197 30.33 17.26 4.52
C ALA A 197 30.62 15.99 5.33
N ALA A 198 31.68 16.03 6.13
CA ALA A 198 31.99 14.94 7.05
C ALA A 198 30.83 14.70 8.05
N PRO A 199 30.59 13.45 8.49
CA PRO A 199 29.57 13.14 9.48
C PRO A 199 29.75 13.96 10.77
N PRO A 200 28.66 14.27 11.50
CA PRO A 200 28.73 14.97 12.78
C PRO A 200 29.69 14.29 13.78
N SER A 201 30.28 15.09 14.69
CA SER A 201 31.19 14.57 15.72
C SER A 201 30.50 13.53 16.59
N GLY A 202 31.10 12.34 16.71
CA GLY A 202 30.53 11.19 17.44
C GLY A 202 29.77 10.20 16.55
N CYS A 203 29.68 10.45 15.24
CA CYS A 203 29.04 9.59 14.25
C CYS A 203 30.01 8.72 13.42
N ALA A 204 31.31 8.86 13.60
CA ALA A 204 32.29 8.00 12.91
C ALA A 204 32.08 6.53 13.32
N GLY A 205 31.88 5.65 12.33
CA GLY A 205 31.57 4.22 12.55
C GLY A 205 30.17 3.98 13.17
N LYS A 206 29.28 4.99 13.15
CA LYS A 206 27.91 4.88 13.68
C LYS A 206 26.95 4.73 12.52
N GLY A 207 26.97 3.55 11.94
CA GLY A 207 26.02 3.05 10.97
C GLY A 207 25.87 1.54 11.13
N THR A 208 24.85 0.96 10.51
CA THR A 208 24.78 -0.50 10.34
C THR A 208 25.00 -0.81 8.88
N HIS A 209 26.06 -1.55 8.61
CA HIS A 209 26.32 -2.17 7.32
C HIS A 209 25.89 -3.62 7.43
N ALA A 210 24.76 -3.95 6.83
CA ALA A 210 24.22 -5.31 6.88
C ALA A 210 23.96 -5.81 5.48
N ARG A 211 24.20 -7.10 5.26
CA ARG A 211 23.71 -7.83 4.11
C ARG A 211 22.48 -8.61 4.52
N TRP A 212 21.39 -8.42 3.79
CA TRP A 212 20.16 -9.18 3.94
C TRP A 212 20.10 -10.28 2.91
N PHE A 213 19.59 -11.42 3.36
CA PHE A 213 19.26 -12.57 2.52
C PHE A 213 17.75 -12.75 2.58
N ALA A 214 17.08 -12.43 1.48
CA ALA A 214 15.64 -12.51 1.37
C ALA A 214 15.22 -13.65 0.44
N ARG A 215 14.13 -14.33 0.79
CA ARG A 215 13.52 -15.40 0.00
C ARG A 215 12.18 -14.93 -0.52
N PHE A 216 11.91 -15.19 -1.80
CA PHE A 216 10.62 -14.86 -2.37
C PHE A 216 9.56 -15.84 -1.87
N SER A 217 8.45 -15.28 -1.39
CA SER A 217 7.26 -16.01 -0.97
C SER A 217 6.12 -15.75 -1.95
N GLU A 218 5.58 -16.82 -2.53
CA GLU A 218 4.30 -16.77 -3.26
C GLU A 218 3.09 -16.88 -2.32
N LYS A 219 3.31 -17.06 -1.02
CA LYS A 219 2.25 -17.11 0.00
C LYS A 219 1.96 -15.70 0.50
N ASP A 220 0.68 -15.43 0.78
CA ASP A 220 0.20 -14.14 1.31
C ASP A 220 0.86 -13.77 2.67
N PRO A 221 1.49 -12.58 2.81
CA PRO A 221 1.70 -11.57 1.76
C PRO A 221 2.76 -12.00 0.75
N VAL A 222 2.41 -11.92 -0.54
CA VAL A 222 3.35 -12.22 -1.63
C VAL A 222 4.46 -11.18 -1.62
N GLY A 223 5.70 -11.63 -1.74
CA GLY A 223 6.87 -10.76 -1.84
C GLY A 223 8.13 -11.34 -1.21
N TRP A 224 9.13 -10.49 -1.05
CA TRP A 224 10.39 -10.83 -0.41
C TRP A 224 10.26 -10.87 1.11
N ASP A 225 10.83 -11.90 1.74
CA ASP A 225 10.94 -12.03 3.19
C ASP A 225 12.41 -12.14 3.60
N VAL A 226 12.88 -11.26 4.50
CA VAL A 226 14.27 -11.28 4.98
C VAL A 226 14.43 -12.38 6.02
N VAL A 227 15.06 -13.48 5.63
CA VAL A 227 15.21 -14.67 6.48
C VAL A 227 16.53 -14.72 7.23
N ALA A 228 17.52 -13.92 6.81
CA ALA A 228 18.77 -13.74 7.54
C ALA A 228 19.42 -12.40 7.22
N SER A 229 20.28 -11.94 8.14
CA SER A 229 21.17 -10.80 7.94
C SER A 229 22.52 -11.03 8.62
N GLY A 230 23.56 -10.36 8.13
CA GLY A 230 24.91 -10.40 8.70
C GLY A 230 25.89 -9.49 7.96
N ASP A 231 27.15 -9.50 8.39
CA ASP A 231 28.25 -8.70 7.82
C ASP A 231 29.37 -9.58 7.24
N GLU A 232 29.22 -10.91 7.28
CA GLU A 232 30.24 -11.85 6.90
C GLU A 232 30.42 -11.98 5.38
N ALA A 233 31.65 -12.26 4.97
CA ALA A 233 31.98 -12.56 3.58
C ALA A 233 31.45 -13.93 3.14
N GLY A 234 31.28 -14.09 1.84
CA GLY A 234 30.97 -15.37 1.24
C GLY A 234 29.59 -15.92 1.64
N CYS A 235 29.51 -17.26 1.73
CA CYS A 235 28.30 -17.99 2.10
C CYS A 235 28.21 -18.33 3.60
N ALA A 236 28.92 -17.61 4.47
CA ALA A 236 28.99 -17.93 5.90
C ALA A 236 27.61 -17.86 6.58
N VAL A 237 26.86 -16.77 6.39
CA VAL A 237 25.50 -16.61 6.95
C VAL A 237 24.53 -17.66 6.40
N PRO A 238 24.41 -17.87 5.06
CA PRO A 238 23.58 -18.94 4.52
C PRO A 238 23.91 -20.32 5.09
N ALA A 239 25.19 -20.67 5.23
CA ALA A 239 25.62 -21.96 5.75
C ALA A 239 25.24 -22.14 7.23
N ALA A 240 25.49 -21.12 8.06
CA ALA A 240 25.17 -21.15 9.49
C ALA A 240 23.66 -21.21 9.77
N LYS A 241 22.85 -20.61 8.89
CA LYS A 241 21.39 -20.62 8.97
C LYS A 241 20.73 -21.76 8.20
N HIS A 242 21.52 -22.65 7.60
CA HIS A 242 21.04 -23.75 6.76
C HIS A 242 20.11 -23.29 5.62
N LEU A 243 20.39 -22.13 5.02
CA LEU A 243 19.64 -21.60 3.88
C LEU A 243 20.08 -22.29 2.58
N ASP A 244 19.12 -22.60 1.72
CA ASP A 244 19.34 -23.21 0.42
C ASP A 244 19.67 -22.19 -0.68
N ILE A 245 20.54 -21.23 -0.37
CA ILE A 245 21.01 -20.21 -1.33
C ILE A 245 22.00 -20.86 -2.31
N PRO A 246 21.80 -20.70 -3.64
CA PRO A 246 22.78 -21.14 -4.61
C PRO A 246 24.14 -20.52 -4.34
N ARG A 247 25.18 -21.37 -4.20
CA ARG A 247 26.54 -20.93 -3.85
C ARG A 247 27.08 -19.85 -4.79
N ALA A 248 26.65 -19.82 -6.05
CA ALA A 248 27.03 -18.80 -7.03
C ALA A 248 26.61 -17.38 -6.63
N LEU A 249 25.54 -17.21 -5.85
CA LEU A 249 25.07 -15.89 -5.40
C LEU A 249 25.89 -15.34 -4.24
N CYS A 250 26.49 -16.19 -3.42
CA CYS A 250 27.18 -15.77 -2.19
C CYS A 250 28.69 -15.98 -2.19
N ARG A 251 29.26 -16.81 -3.06
CA ARG A 251 30.68 -17.25 -2.95
C ARG A 251 31.67 -16.09 -2.96
N ASP A 252 31.44 -15.10 -3.82
CA ASP A 252 32.41 -14.04 -4.11
C ASP A 252 32.06 -12.72 -3.40
N LEU A 253 31.14 -12.78 -2.43
CA LEU A 253 30.70 -11.59 -1.71
C LEU A 253 31.74 -11.14 -0.67
N PRO A 254 32.11 -9.85 -0.65
CA PRO A 254 32.99 -9.31 0.39
C PRO A 254 32.26 -9.26 1.74
N GLY A 255 33.02 -9.19 2.83
CA GLY A 255 32.43 -8.80 4.12
C GLY A 255 31.95 -7.36 4.09
N ARG A 256 30.92 -7.03 4.86
CA ARG A 256 30.45 -5.65 5.04
C ARG A 256 31.29 -5.02 6.16
N GLU A 257 31.98 -3.92 5.86
CA GLU A 257 32.83 -3.23 6.84
C GLU A 257 31.97 -2.47 7.87
N LYS A 258 32.48 -2.25 9.09
CA LYS A 258 31.79 -1.53 10.18
C LYS A 258 32.25 -0.09 10.29
#